data_AF-A0A7W6F8S7-F1
#
_entry.id   AF-A0A7W6F8S7-F1
#
_cell.length_a   1.000
_cell.length_b   1.000
_cell.length_c   1.000
_cell.angle_alpha   90.00
_cell.angle_beta   90.00
_cell.angle_gamma   90.00
#
_symmetry.space_group_name_H-M   'P 1'
#
loop_
_entity.id
_entity.type
_entity.pdbx_description
1 polymer ?
#
loop_
_entity_poly.entity_id
_entity_poly.type
_entity_poly.pdbx_seq_one_letter_code
_entity_poly.pdbx_strand_id
1 'polypeptide(L)'
;MVSVGTIARLVILAGSLATAAPALAGGSVGDRHDAWRACLSDAFKLRAALSGKALAAESAIRECRDSETAYLSALATSPLVDDEDVTRVRPALLVRARTWLLSGKISRNL
;
A
#
# COMPACT_ATOMS: atom_id res chain seq x y z
N MET A 1 30.04 -36.08 4.96
CA MET A 1 28.96 -37.07 5.19
C MET A 1 28.28 -36.72 6.49
N VAL A 2 27.05 -36.19 6.46
CA VAL A 2 25.92 -36.57 7.32
C VAL A 2 24.66 -36.04 6.60
N SER A 3 23.88 -36.96 6.03
CA SER A 3 22.47 -36.74 5.70
C SER A 3 21.66 -37.45 6.78
N VAL A 4 20.81 -36.68 7.48
CA VAL A 4 19.69 -37.13 8.30
C VAL A 4 18.61 -36.11 7.95
N GLY A 5 17.57 -36.44 7.21
CA GLY A 5 16.62 -37.50 7.54
C GLY A 5 15.42 -36.85 8.21
N THR A 6 14.55 -36.26 7.39
CA THR A 6 13.09 -36.28 7.52
C THR A 6 12.50 -36.03 8.91
N ILE A 7 12.17 -34.77 9.23
CA ILE A 7 11.05 -34.47 10.15
C ILE A 7 10.18 -33.38 9.54
N ALA A 8 9.02 -33.85 9.09
CA ALA A 8 7.73 -33.17 9.13
C ALA A 8 7.56 -31.83 8.39
N ARG A 9 6.88 -31.94 7.26
CA ARG A 9 5.64 -31.20 6.96
C ARG A 9 5.19 -30.27 8.10
N LEU A 10 5.43 -28.98 7.94
CA LEU A 10 4.49 -27.95 8.35
C LEU A 10 4.18 -27.09 7.13
N VAL A 11 3.01 -27.39 6.58
CA VAL A 11 2.27 -26.52 5.67
C VAL A 11 2.09 -25.19 6.38
N ILE A 12 2.79 -24.15 5.94
CA ILE A 12 2.36 -22.77 6.13
C ILE A 12 2.23 -22.15 4.75
N LEU A 13 1.02 -22.32 4.21
CA LEU A 13 0.50 -21.53 3.12
C LEU A 13 0.22 -20.12 3.68
N ALA A 14 1.25 -19.29 3.79
CA ALA A 14 1.09 -17.86 4.08
C ALA A 14 1.65 -17.09 2.89
N GLY A 15 0.75 -16.39 2.19
CA GLY A 15 0.99 -15.71 0.93
C GLY A 15 2.27 -14.88 0.95
N SER A 16 3.27 -15.39 0.24
CA SER A 16 4.50 -14.67 -0.07
C SER A 16 4.26 -13.81 -1.31
N LEU A 17 3.45 -12.77 -1.18
CA LEU A 17 3.50 -11.61 -2.09
C LEU A 17 4.33 -10.53 -1.40
N ALA A 18 5.54 -10.93 -0.98
CA ALA A 18 6.62 -10.03 -0.62
C ALA A 18 7.41 -9.74 -1.90
N THR A 19 6.90 -8.84 -2.73
CA THR A 19 7.66 -8.31 -3.87
C THR A 19 7.85 -6.81 -3.70
N ALA A 20 9.10 -6.48 -3.32
CA ALA A 20 9.79 -5.20 -3.44
C ALA A 20 9.30 -4.03 -2.56
N ALA A 21 9.85 -3.96 -1.35
CA ALA A 21 10.38 -2.70 -0.86
C ALA A 21 11.84 -2.94 -0.48
N PRO A 22 12.83 -2.37 -1.19
CA PRO A 22 14.21 -2.43 -0.72
C PRO A 22 14.28 -1.69 0.60
N ALA A 23 14.72 -2.39 1.64
CA ALA A 23 15.19 -1.77 2.85
C ALA A 23 16.41 -0.89 2.54
N LEU A 24 16.59 0.18 3.34
CA LEU A 24 17.82 0.99 3.51
C LEU A 24 17.94 2.27 2.68
N ALA A 25 17.14 3.28 3.03
CA ALA A 25 17.54 4.67 3.23
C ALA A 25 16.35 5.35 3.93
N GLY A 26 16.54 6.48 4.60
CA GLY A 26 15.42 7.31 5.03
C GLY A 26 14.64 7.78 3.79
N GLY A 27 13.72 6.94 3.31
CA GLY A 27 12.98 7.16 2.08
C GLY A 27 12.25 8.49 2.20
N SER A 28 12.47 9.34 1.21
CA SER A 28 11.87 10.66 1.16
C SER A 28 10.34 10.55 1.24
N VAL A 29 9.67 11.64 1.61
CA VAL A 29 8.20 11.72 1.59
C VAL A 29 7.65 11.27 0.22
N GLY A 30 8.38 11.56 -0.87
CA GLY A 30 8.07 11.10 -2.23
C GLY A 30 8.09 9.59 -2.39
N ASP A 31 9.12 8.91 -1.90
CA ASP A 31 9.24 7.44 -1.98
C ASP A 31 8.10 6.76 -1.21
N ARG A 32 7.74 7.30 -0.05
CA ARG A 32 6.62 6.79 0.75
C ARG A 32 5.27 7.02 0.07
N HIS A 33 5.11 8.18 -0.57
CA HIS A 33 3.92 8.47 -1.37
C HIS A 33 3.78 7.50 -2.55
N ASP A 34 4.87 7.23 -3.28
CA ASP A 34 4.84 6.29 -4.41
C ASP A 34 4.61 4.84 -3.97
N ALA A 35 5.20 4.41 -2.86
CA ALA A 35 4.92 3.11 -2.27
C ALA A 35 3.44 2.95 -1.89
N TRP A 36 2.84 3.97 -1.28
CA TRP A 36 1.40 3.97 -0.97
C TRP A 36 0.54 3.92 -2.23
N ARG A 37 0.87 4.69 -3.29
CA ARG A 37 0.15 4.64 -4.57
C ARG A 37 0.27 3.29 -5.27
N ALA A 38 1.45 2.66 -5.21
CA ALA A 38 1.68 1.33 -5.77
C ALA A 38 0.77 0.29 -5.08
N CYS A 39 0.78 0.28 -3.74
CA CYS A 39 -0.12 -0.59 -2.96
C CYS A 39 -1.59 -0.40 -3.36
N LEU A 40 -2.06 0.85 -3.45
CA LEU A 40 -3.44 1.14 -3.83
C LEU A 40 -3.78 0.63 -5.23
N SER A 41 -2.90 0.86 -6.20
CA SER A 41 -3.07 0.38 -7.58
C SER A 41 -3.19 -1.14 -7.62
N ASP A 42 -2.30 -1.85 -6.95
CA ASP A 42 -2.21 -3.30 -7.05
C ASP A 42 -3.37 -4.00 -6.32
N ALA A 43 -3.69 -3.54 -5.10
CA ALA A 43 -4.85 -4.01 -4.36
C ALA A 43 -6.17 -3.71 -5.10
N PHE A 44 -6.27 -2.55 -5.76
CA PHE A 44 -7.43 -2.19 -6.55
C PHE A 44 -7.56 -3.07 -7.79
N LYS A 45 -6.49 -3.27 -8.58
CA LYS A 45 -6.51 -4.12 -9.78
C LYS A 45 -6.91 -5.55 -9.43
N LEU A 46 -6.33 -6.10 -8.38
CA LEU A 46 -6.64 -7.46 -7.90
C LEU A 46 -8.12 -7.59 -7.54
N ARG A 47 -8.66 -6.64 -6.77
CA ARG A 47 -10.05 -6.72 -6.30
C ARG A 47 -11.07 -6.26 -7.32
N ALA A 48 -10.75 -5.34 -8.22
CA ALA A 48 -11.69 -4.83 -9.23
C ALA A 48 -12.08 -5.91 -10.25
N ALA A 49 -11.19 -6.90 -10.46
CA ALA A 49 -11.49 -8.09 -11.24
C ALA A 49 -12.48 -9.05 -10.55
N LEU A 50 -12.57 -9.00 -9.21
CA LEU A 50 -13.32 -9.96 -8.38
C LEU A 50 -14.59 -9.37 -7.74
N SER A 51 -14.58 -8.07 -7.48
CA SER A 51 -15.60 -7.34 -6.72
C SER A 51 -15.68 -5.93 -7.32
N GLY A 52 -16.87 -5.46 -7.68
CA GLY A 52 -17.03 -4.23 -8.47
C GLY A 52 -16.20 -3.03 -7.96
N LYS A 53 -15.86 -2.12 -8.87
CA LYS A 53 -14.85 -1.04 -8.66
C LYS A 53 -14.99 -0.27 -7.34
N ALA A 54 -16.21 0.04 -6.90
CA ALA A 54 -16.44 0.76 -5.64
C ALA A 54 -15.94 -0.02 -4.42
N LEU A 55 -16.24 -1.32 -4.36
CA LEU A 55 -15.86 -2.21 -3.26
C LEU A 55 -14.36 -2.51 -3.30
N ALA A 56 -13.79 -2.63 -4.50
CA ALA A 56 -12.35 -2.75 -4.70
C ALA A 56 -11.59 -1.51 -4.18
N ALA A 57 -12.09 -0.30 -4.45
CA ALA A 57 -11.45 0.94 -3.99
C ALA A 57 -11.44 1.06 -2.46
N GLU A 58 -12.57 0.80 -1.81
CA GLU A 58 -12.65 0.85 -0.35
C GLU A 58 -11.77 -0.21 0.31
N SER A 59 -11.72 -1.40 -0.28
CA SER A 59 -10.88 -2.48 0.24
C SER A 59 -9.40 -2.18 0.05
N ALA A 60 -8.99 -1.61 -1.09
CA ALA A 60 -7.61 -1.20 -1.34
C ALA A 60 -7.15 -0.14 -0.33
N ILE A 61 -8.00 0.84 -0.02
CA ILE A 61 -7.73 1.85 1.01
C ILE A 61 -7.53 1.20 2.39
N ARG A 62 -8.35 0.21 2.76
CA ARG A 62 -8.22 -0.50 4.04
C ARG A 62 -6.94 -1.34 4.12
N GLU A 63 -6.58 -2.03 3.03
CA GLU A 63 -5.39 -2.88 2.98
C GLU A 63 -4.09 -2.09 3.02
N CYS A 64 -4.05 -0.93 2.37
CA CYS A 64 -2.84 -0.10 2.27
C CYS A 64 -2.66 0.88 3.43
N ARG A 65 -3.33 0.64 4.57
CA ARG A 65 -3.29 1.52 5.75
C ARG A 65 -1.88 1.70 6.32
N ASP A 66 -1.09 0.64 6.37
CA ASP A 66 0.27 0.72 6.93
C ASP A 66 1.19 1.60 6.06
N SER A 67 1.05 1.50 4.73
CA SER A 67 1.76 2.36 3.79
C SER A 67 1.29 3.81 3.86
N GLU A 68 -0.03 4.04 4.06
CA GLU A 68 -0.60 5.36 4.33
C GLU A 68 0.02 5.96 5.59
N THR A 69 0.04 5.22 6.70
CA THR A 69 0.60 5.68 7.97
C THR A 69 2.09 6.01 7.84
N ALA A 70 2.87 5.19 7.13
CA ALA A 70 4.27 5.48 6.87
C ALA A 70 4.46 6.79 6.08
N TYR A 71 3.65 7.02 5.04
CA TYR A 71 3.65 8.28 4.28
C TYR A 71 3.28 9.49 5.15
N LEU A 72 2.21 9.39 5.92
CA LEU A 72 1.74 10.48 6.79
C LEU A 72 2.75 10.79 7.91
N SER A 73 3.39 9.78 8.48
CA SER A 73 4.45 9.98 9.50
C SER A 73 5.69 10.69 8.92
N ALA A 74 6.06 10.37 7.68
CA ALA A 74 7.14 11.07 6.99
C ALA A 74 6.74 12.52 6.66
N LEU A 75 5.46 12.75 6.33
CA LEU A 75 4.93 14.10 6.09
C LEU A 75 4.95 14.97 7.34
N ALA A 76 4.58 14.41 8.50
CA ALA A 76 4.63 15.08 9.81
C ALA A 76 6.04 15.45 10.27
N THR A 77 7.07 14.81 9.71
CA THR A 77 8.47 15.18 9.98
C THR A 77 8.89 16.44 9.20
N SER A 78 8.08 16.89 8.25
CA SER A 78 8.34 18.11 7.48
C SER A 78 8.06 19.35 8.33
N PRO A 79 8.97 20.35 8.38
CA PRO A 79 8.78 21.57 9.15
C PRO A 79 7.64 22.48 8.65
N LEU A 80 6.92 22.07 7.60
CA LEU A 80 5.81 22.80 6.98
C LEU A 80 4.44 22.21 7.34
N VAL A 81 4.38 21.07 8.04
CA VAL A 81 3.14 20.35 8.31
C VAL A 81 3.18 19.80 9.73
N ASP A 82 2.28 20.26 10.60
CA ASP A 82 2.15 19.73 11.96
C ASP A 82 1.29 18.44 11.98
N ASP A 83 1.40 17.63 13.04
CA ASP A 83 0.62 16.39 13.21
C ASP A 83 -0.91 16.62 13.15
N GLU A 84 -1.36 17.80 13.60
CA GLU A 84 -2.78 18.19 13.52
C GLU A 84 -3.21 18.45 12.06
N ASP A 85 -2.31 19.02 11.24
CA ASP A 85 -2.55 19.21 9.81
C ASP A 85 -2.60 17.87 9.08
N VAL A 86 -1.73 16.93 9.43
CA VAL A 86 -1.77 15.56 8.88
C VAL A 86 -3.11 14.88 9.17
N THR A 87 -3.62 15.02 10.40
CA THR A 87 -4.92 14.47 10.80
C THR A 87 -6.07 15.11 10.02
N ARG A 88 -6.00 16.41 9.76
CA ARG A 88 -6.99 17.18 8.98
C ARG A 88 -6.94 16.86 7.49
N VAL A 89 -5.75 16.62 6.94
CA VAL A 89 -5.53 16.35 5.51
C VAL A 89 -5.90 14.92 5.13
N ARG A 90 -5.74 13.96 6.05
CA ARG A 90 -6.03 12.54 5.81
C ARG A 90 -7.40 12.26 5.15
N PRO A 91 -8.55 12.79 5.63
CA PRO A 91 -9.84 12.52 4.98
C PRO A 91 -9.88 13.05 3.54
N ALA A 92 -9.32 14.24 3.27
CA ALA A 92 -9.26 14.79 1.91
C ALA A 92 -8.34 13.96 1.00
N LEU A 93 -7.23 13.46 1.54
CA LEU A 93 -6.30 12.57 0.87
C LEU A 93 -7.00 11.26 0.44
N LEU A 94 -7.78 10.65 1.34
CA LEU A 94 -8.52 9.42 1.06
C LEU A 94 -9.61 9.61 -0.01
N VAL A 95 -10.34 10.74 0.04
CA VAL A 95 -11.31 11.10 -1.01
C VAL A 95 -10.62 11.22 -2.36
N ARG A 96 -9.47 11.89 -2.41
CA ARG A 96 -8.68 12.04 -3.65
C ARG A 96 -8.16 10.70 -4.17
N ALA A 97 -7.65 9.85 -3.29
CA ALA A 97 -7.20 8.50 -3.64
C ALA A 97 -8.35 7.65 -4.21
N ARG A 98 -9.51 7.66 -3.56
CA ARG A 98 -10.72 6.97 -4.06
C ARG A 98 -11.12 7.48 -5.44
N THR A 99 -11.19 8.79 -5.62
CA THR A 99 -11.54 9.40 -6.92
C THR A 99 -10.54 9.00 -7.99
N TRP A 100 -9.24 8.99 -7.68
CA TRP A 100 -8.19 8.53 -8.59
C TRP A 100 -8.37 7.04 -8.98
N LEU A 101 -8.66 6.17 -8.02
CA LEU A 101 -8.95 4.75 -8.25
C LEU A 101 -10.15 4.54 -9.19
N LEU A 102 -11.23 5.29 -8.98
CA LEU A 102 -12.46 5.16 -9.75
C LEU A 102 -12.40 5.84 -11.13
N SER A 103 -11.54 6.85 -11.30
CA SER A 103 -11.41 7.59 -12.56
C SER A 103 -10.73 6.79 -13.69
N GLY A 104 -10.27 5.56 -13.43
CA GLY A 104 -9.72 4.66 -14.45
C GLY A 104 -8.37 5.11 -15.04
N LYS A 105 -7.75 6.17 -14.52
CA LYS A 105 -6.40 6.62 -14.95
C LYS A 105 -5.27 5.67 -14.51
N ILE A 106 -5.60 4.65 -13.71
CA ILE A 106 -4.63 3.67 -13.19
C ILE A 106 -4.03 2.79 -14.29
N SER A 107 -4.67 2.69 -15.44
CA SER A 107 -4.12 1.97 -16.59
C SER A 107 -4.71 2.54 -17.87
N ARG A 108 -3.98 3.48 -18.46
CA ARG A 108 -4.09 3.78 -19.89
C ARG A 108 -2.69 3.85 -20.49
N ASN A 109 -1.93 2.79 -20.28
CA ASN A 109 -0.77 2.41 -21.08
C ASN A 109 -0.95 0.91 -21.34
N LEU A 110 -1.84 0.60 -22.28
CA LEU A 110 -1.81 -0.62 -23.08
C LEU A 110 -1.03 -0.25 -24.35
#